data_AF-A0CHG9-F1
#
_entry.id   AF-A0CHG9-F1
#
_cell.length_a   1.000
_cell.length_b   1.000
_cell.length_c   1.000
_cell.angle_alpha   90.00
_cell.angle_beta   90.00
_cell.angle_gamma   90.00
#
_symmetry.space_group_name_H-M   'P 1'
#
loop_
_entity.id
_entity.type
_entity.pdbx_description
1 polymer ?
#
loop_
_entity_poly.entity_id
_entity_poly.type
_entity_poly.pdbx_seq_one_letter_code
_entity_poly.pdbx_strand_id
1 'polypeptide(L)'
;MNQKQCYFNSTGQSCYWTGTECITKSCENAPIETATAEQCNNYLYGCTIDVIKCKIKICEDYVLTTDEQCSYALSTCTTNGVNCVTRGTCVQAQNKAGCVVSSTGQSCEWIPDVVNSQNVVTTAAYCTIKTCNTAPISLQTDADCGKYFTNCTTKSGGGCVTQIKLFCCLCKCCLYNCIKRYNMCMGQYIKQMQRQRLLRFYRNNSHHLLNLKIRMYCWTKWQMCQKACIEGTNGPCLWIEKFVNSDGSKGACFAYTSCKSLAWNSDESCKLISNKCTTNGTNCIGITTCTETNIDGGCVTGYDGSCIQSVPALNSSDPKICKPFKSCADAYYATHKDCQIANKKCTTDGTTGCIPLGACSTYKSQLQDVRQMIKDLQFNLVLQLQQVFVFGI
;
A
#
# COMPACT_ATOMS: atom_id res chain seq x y z
N MET A 1 -0.04 -63.84 -17.98
CA MET A 1 1.19 -63.23 -17.42
C MET A 1 1.66 -64.15 -16.30
N ASN A 2 2.88 -64.67 -16.36
CA ASN A 2 3.40 -65.62 -15.36
C ASN A 2 4.37 -64.93 -14.39
N GLN A 3 4.69 -65.57 -13.26
CA GLN A 3 5.60 -65.03 -12.24
C GLN A 3 6.93 -64.55 -12.83
N LYS A 4 7.47 -65.29 -13.82
CA LYS A 4 8.73 -64.97 -14.50
C LYS A 4 8.68 -63.74 -15.41
N GLN A 5 7.52 -63.11 -15.58
CA GLN A 5 7.34 -61.90 -16.40
C GLN A 5 7.03 -60.65 -15.55
N CYS A 6 6.90 -60.80 -14.23
CA CYS A 6 6.44 -59.74 -13.34
C CYS A 6 7.60 -58.89 -12.81
N TYR A 7 8.21 -58.08 -13.66
CA TYR A 7 9.35 -57.22 -13.27
C TYR A 7 9.04 -55.72 -13.40
N PHE A 8 8.59 -55.27 -14.57
CA PHE A 8 8.29 -53.86 -14.83
C PHE A 8 7.03 -53.72 -15.68
N ASN A 9 6.29 -52.62 -15.49
CA ASN A 9 5.17 -52.26 -16.35
C ASN A 9 5.64 -51.39 -17.56
N SER A 10 4.70 -50.98 -18.40
CA SER A 10 4.98 -50.16 -19.59
C SER A 10 5.52 -48.76 -19.30
N THR A 11 5.40 -48.27 -18.06
CA THR A 11 5.95 -46.99 -17.60
C THR A 11 7.29 -47.14 -16.87
N GLY A 12 7.84 -48.36 -16.80
CA GLY A 12 9.13 -48.66 -16.15
C GLY A 12 9.05 -48.80 -14.63
N GLN A 13 7.86 -48.84 -14.04
CA GLN A 13 7.68 -49.04 -12.60
C GLN A 13 7.84 -50.52 -12.24
N SER A 14 8.49 -50.81 -11.12
CA SER A 14 8.69 -52.17 -10.63
C SER A 14 7.38 -52.84 -10.22
N CYS A 15 7.24 -54.13 -10.55
CA CYS A 15 6.09 -54.95 -10.21
C CYS A 15 6.41 -55.97 -9.12
N TYR A 16 5.36 -56.52 -8.51
CA TYR A 16 5.39 -57.56 -7.49
C TYR A 16 4.36 -58.64 -7.82
N TRP A 17 4.75 -59.90 -7.69
CA TRP A 17 3.89 -61.05 -7.90
C TRP A 17 3.27 -61.49 -6.56
N THR A 18 1.95 -61.43 -6.44
CA THR A 18 1.23 -61.76 -5.20
C THR A 18 1.08 -63.27 -4.97
N GLY A 19 1.44 -64.08 -5.95
CA GLY A 19 1.11 -65.51 -6.03
C GLY A 19 0.02 -65.80 -7.07
N THR A 20 -0.90 -64.86 -7.27
CA THR A 20 -2.05 -64.99 -8.19
C THR A 20 -1.99 -63.98 -9.34
N GLU A 21 -1.50 -62.77 -9.07
CA GLU A 21 -1.47 -61.67 -10.02
C GLU A 21 -0.17 -60.87 -9.93
N CYS A 22 0.12 -60.11 -11.00
CA CYS A 22 1.24 -59.18 -11.05
C CYS A 22 0.70 -57.77 -10.87
N ILE A 23 1.12 -57.09 -9.81
CA ILE A 23 0.69 -55.74 -9.47
C ILE A 23 1.90 -54.78 -9.45
N THR A 24 1.67 -53.48 -9.64
CA THR A 24 2.71 -52.47 -9.47
C THR A 24 3.07 -52.38 -7.98
N LYS A 25 4.36 -52.29 -7.65
CA LYS A 25 4.80 -52.09 -6.26
C LYS A 25 4.30 -50.75 -5.72
N SER A 26 3.81 -50.76 -4.47
CA SER A 26 3.54 -49.59 -3.65
C SER A 26 4.04 -49.85 -2.24
N CYS A 27 4.20 -48.84 -1.39
CA CYS A 27 4.64 -49.12 -0.02
C CYS A 27 3.62 -49.98 0.73
N GLU A 28 2.32 -49.79 0.45
CA GLU A 28 1.21 -50.43 1.14
C GLU A 28 1.05 -51.92 0.79
N ASN A 29 1.56 -52.35 -0.37
CA ASN A 29 1.49 -53.75 -0.82
C ASN A 29 2.79 -54.54 -0.57
N ALA A 30 3.71 -53.98 0.21
CA ALA A 30 4.87 -54.70 0.71
C ALA A 30 4.44 -55.92 1.56
N PRO A 31 5.12 -57.08 1.43
CA PRO A 31 4.83 -58.27 2.23
C PRO A 31 4.92 -58.01 3.73
N ILE A 32 4.08 -58.64 4.56
CA ILE A 32 4.08 -58.44 6.02
C ILE A 32 5.44 -58.79 6.67
N GLU A 33 6.22 -59.68 6.04
CA GLU A 33 7.58 -60.04 6.47
C GLU A 33 8.61 -58.89 6.31
N THR A 34 8.25 -57.77 5.67
CA THR A 34 9.07 -56.54 5.63
C THR A 34 8.86 -55.72 6.90
N ALA A 35 9.44 -56.18 8.01
CA ALA A 35 9.23 -55.61 9.34
C ALA A 35 10.13 -54.40 9.67
N THR A 36 11.21 -54.16 8.91
CA THR A 36 12.18 -53.09 9.20
C THR A 36 12.16 -51.97 8.15
N ALA A 37 12.57 -50.76 8.56
CA ALA A 37 12.69 -49.61 7.66
C ALA A 37 13.60 -49.90 6.45
N GLU A 38 14.68 -50.67 6.64
CA GLU A 38 15.58 -51.09 5.57
C GLU A 38 14.90 -52.04 4.58
N GLN A 39 14.15 -53.04 5.07
CA GLN A 39 13.39 -53.95 4.20
C GLN A 39 12.32 -53.21 3.39
N CYS A 40 11.61 -52.25 4.00
CA CYS A 40 10.68 -51.39 3.28
C CYS A 40 11.36 -50.59 2.17
N ASN A 41 12.49 -49.95 2.48
CA ASN A 41 13.24 -49.15 1.52
C ASN A 41 13.85 -50.01 0.39
N ASN A 42 14.22 -51.26 0.69
CA ASN A 42 14.70 -52.23 -0.31
C ASN A 42 13.56 -52.78 -1.19
N TYR A 43 12.35 -52.92 -0.63
CA TYR A 43 11.17 -53.33 -1.40
C TYR A 43 10.83 -52.30 -2.48
N LEU A 44 10.75 -51.03 -2.08
CA LEU A 44 10.54 -49.88 -2.95
C LEU A 44 11.20 -48.63 -2.34
N TYR A 45 12.08 -47.98 -3.10
CA TYR A 45 12.79 -46.79 -2.63
C TYR A 45 11.81 -45.69 -2.23
N GLY A 46 12.05 -45.05 -1.09
CA GLY A 46 11.16 -44.03 -0.53
C GLY A 46 10.08 -44.60 0.41
N CYS A 47 10.07 -45.89 0.69
CA CYS A 47 9.23 -46.48 1.74
C CYS A 47 9.96 -46.58 3.09
N THR A 48 9.21 -46.57 4.19
CA THR A 48 9.67 -46.83 5.55
C THR A 48 8.65 -47.69 6.31
N ILE A 49 9.00 -48.21 7.48
CA ILE A 49 8.05 -48.92 8.34
C ILE A 49 7.16 -47.90 9.07
N ASP A 50 5.86 -48.21 9.20
CA ASP A 50 4.96 -47.47 10.08
C ASP A 50 4.85 -48.18 11.45
N VAL A 51 3.99 -49.19 11.55
CA VAL A 51 3.86 -50.06 12.74
C VAL A 51 4.09 -51.53 12.38
N ILE A 52 3.41 -52.02 11.34
CA ILE A 52 3.51 -53.42 10.88
C ILE A 52 3.71 -53.50 9.36
N LYS A 53 3.30 -52.46 8.61
CA LYS A 53 3.40 -52.39 7.16
C LYS A 53 4.24 -51.20 6.73
N CYS A 54 4.78 -51.28 5.52
CA CYS A 54 5.49 -50.16 4.93
C CYS A 54 4.52 -49.03 4.56
N LYS A 55 5.00 -47.79 4.69
CA LYS A 55 4.35 -46.55 4.25
C LYS A 55 5.30 -45.75 3.38
N ILE A 56 4.76 -44.80 2.61
CA ILE A 56 5.57 -43.81 1.91
C ILE A 56 6.24 -42.90 2.95
N LYS A 57 7.54 -42.61 2.77
CA LYS A 57 8.25 -41.64 3.60
C LYS A 57 7.65 -40.26 3.44
N ILE A 58 7.35 -39.61 4.56
CA ILE A 58 7.02 -38.18 4.63
C ILE A 58 8.25 -37.39 5.10
N CYS A 59 8.17 -36.07 5.13
CA CYS A 59 9.29 -35.22 5.56
C CYS A 59 9.80 -35.64 6.95
N GLU A 60 8.88 -35.85 7.88
CA GLU A 60 9.16 -36.10 9.30
C GLU A 60 9.90 -37.42 9.56
N ASP A 61 9.91 -38.34 8.59
CA ASP A 61 10.64 -39.61 8.65
C ASP A 61 12.15 -39.44 8.36
N TYR A 62 12.59 -38.29 7.84
CA TYR A 62 14.00 -38.01 7.51
C TYR A 62 14.69 -37.25 8.64
N VAL A 63 15.64 -37.90 9.32
CA VAL A 63 16.46 -37.26 10.39
C VAL A 63 17.65 -36.51 9.78
N LEU A 64 17.35 -35.48 8.98
CA LEU A 64 18.33 -34.62 8.31
C LEU A 64 18.22 -33.19 8.84
N THR A 65 19.37 -32.53 8.99
CA THR A 65 19.48 -31.24 9.68
C THR A 65 19.80 -30.07 8.76
N THR A 66 19.87 -30.31 7.44
CA THR A 66 20.09 -29.26 6.44
C THR A 66 18.97 -29.21 5.41
N ASP A 67 18.65 -28.01 4.92
CA ASP A 67 17.62 -27.82 3.90
C ASP A 67 17.96 -28.53 2.59
N GLU A 68 19.24 -28.55 2.19
CA GLU A 68 19.70 -29.23 0.98
C GLU A 68 19.42 -30.74 1.04
N GLN A 69 19.75 -31.38 2.16
CA GLN A 69 19.50 -32.81 2.36
C GLN A 69 18.00 -33.11 2.39
N CYS A 70 17.21 -32.29 3.10
CA CYS A 70 15.76 -32.44 3.14
C CYS A 70 15.10 -32.23 1.77
N SER A 71 15.53 -31.22 1.02
CA SER A 71 15.00 -30.89 -0.31
C SER A 71 15.38 -31.96 -1.34
N TYR A 72 16.58 -32.54 -1.21
CA TYR A 72 17.00 -33.67 -2.04
C TYR A 72 16.18 -34.94 -1.76
N ALA A 73 15.88 -35.20 -0.48
CA ALA A 73 15.03 -36.33 -0.09
C ALA A 73 13.60 -36.17 -0.63
N LEU A 74 13.02 -34.99 -0.44
CA LEU A 74 11.70 -34.61 -0.95
C LEU A 74 11.67 -33.08 -1.16
N SER A 75 11.41 -32.63 -2.39
CA SER A 75 11.49 -31.21 -2.75
C SER A 75 10.55 -30.29 -1.95
N THR A 76 9.48 -30.86 -1.39
CA THR A 76 8.50 -30.19 -0.54
C THR A 76 8.91 -30.12 0.93
N CYS A 77 10.11 -30.57 1.30
CA CYS A 77 10.58 -30.57 2.68
C CYS A 77 11.68 -29.53 2.93
N THR A 78 11.81 -29.12 4.19
CA THR A 78 12.89 -28.31 4.76
C THR A 78 13.27 -28.88 6.13
N THR A 79 14.27 -28.36 6.83
CA THR A 79 14.70 -28.87 8.15
C THR A 79 14.18 -28.01 9.30
N ASN A 80 13.80 -28.63 10.42
CA ASN A 80 13.61 -27.94 11.70
C ASN A 80 14.89 -27.91 12.59
N GLY A 81 16.01 -28.41 12.08
CA GLY A 81 17.28 -28.51 12.80
C GLY A 81 17.49 -29.85 13.51
N VAL A 82 16.46 -30.70 13.57
CA VAL A 82 16.51 -32.05 14.14
C VAL A 82 16.13 -33.09 13.08
N ASN A 83 15.03 -32.86 12.35
CA ASN A 83 14.55 -33.67 11.24
C ASN A 83 13.98 -32.78 10.13
N CYS A 84 13.62 -33.39 9.00
CA CYS A 84 12.89 -32.69 7.97
C CYS A 84 11.42 -32.50 8.37
N VAL A 85 10.84 -31.41 7.90
CA VAL A 85 9.44 -31.03 8.07
C VAL A 85 8.92 -30.50 6.74
N THR A 86 7.60 -30.48 6.60
CA THR A 86 6.97 -29.90 5.41
C THR A 86 7.37 -28.43 5.22
N ARG A 87 7.83 -28.08 4.01
CA ARG A 87 8.21 -26.71 3.64
C ARG A 87 6.97 -25.83 3.55
N GLY A 88 6.96 -24.75 4.34
CA GLY A 88 5.91 -23.73 4.33
C GLY A 88 6.37 -22.40 3.72
N THR A 89 5.72 -21.32 4.12
CA THR A 89 6.16 -19.95 3.88
C THR A 89 7.43 -19.63 4.69
N CYS A 90 8.19 -18.59 4.32
CA CYS A 90 9.41 -18.22 5.04
C CYS A 90 9.16 -18.02 6.55
N VAL A 91 8.05 -17.40 6.92
CA VAL A 91 7.70 -17.15 8.34
C VAL A 91 7.42 -18.41 9.16
N GLN A 92 7.23 -19.57 8.51
CA GLN A 92 7.02 -20.86 9.18
C GLN A 92 8.33 -21.63 9.40
N ALA A 93 9.47 -21.14 8.88
CA ALA A 93 10.76 -21.79 9.09
C ALA A 93 11.18 -21.66 10.57
N GLN A 94 11.50 -22.79 11.19
CA GLN A 94 11.72 -22.89 12.64
C GLN A 94 13.17 -22.57 13.06
N ASN A 95 14.10 -22.53 12.10
CA ASN A 95 15.51 -22.31 12.36
C ASN A 95 16.21 -21.74 11.10
N LYS A 96 17.46 -21.30 11.30
CA LYS A 96 18.31 -20.74 10.25
C LYS A 96 18.57 -21.70 9.08
N ALA A 97 18.82 -22.98 9.35
CA ALA A 97 19.12 -23.96 8.31
C ALA A 97 17.91 -24.24 7.40
N GLY A 98 16.68 -24.15 7.91
CA GLY A 98 15.45 -24.27 7.11
C GLY A 98 14.99 -22.98 6.42
N CYS A 99 15.58 -21.83 6.75
CA CYS A 99 15.21 -20.53 6.21
C CYS A 99 15.91 -20.25 4.87
N VAL A 100 15.55 -20.98 3.82
CA VAL A 100 16.21 -20.90 2.50
C VAL A 100 15.26 -20.42 1.42
N VAL A 101 14.16 -21.15 1.22
CA VAL A 101 13.14 -20.87 0.20
C VAL A 101 11.76 -21.30 0.70
N SER A 102 10.71 -20.55 0.32
CA SER A 102 9.32 -20.90 0.62
C SER A 102 8.80 -22.04 -0.25
N SER A 103 7.65 -22.60 0.12
CA SER A 103 6.87 -23.53 -0.70
C SER A 103 6.45 -22.97 -2.06
N THR A 104 6.46 -21.64 -2.22
CA THR A 104 6.16 -20.92 -3.47
C THR A 104 7.41 -20.54 -4.27
N GLY A 105 8.61 -20.94 -3.82
CA GLY A 105 9.88 -20.64 -4.51
C GLY A 105 10.47 -19.26 -4.21
N GLN A 106 9.96 -18.54 -3.20
CA GLN A 106 10.51 -17.24 -2.81
C GLN A 106 11.72 -17.41 -1.89
N SER A 107 12.82 -16.72 -2.19
CA SER A 107 14.02 -16.74 -1.34
C SER A 107 13.72 -16.15 0.03
N CYS A 108 14.18 -16.83 1.09
CA CYS A 108 14.02 -16.41 2.47
C CYS A 108 15.33 -15.84 3.04
N GLU A 109 15.21 -15.09 4.14
CA GLU A 109 16.31 -14.50 4.89
C GLU A 109 16.09 -14.73 6.38
N TRP A 110 17.14 -15.18 7.08
CA TRP A 110 17.12 -15.38 8.52
C TRP A 110 17.60 -14.11 9.24
N ILE A 111 16.71 -13.50 10.02
CA ILE A 111 17.02 -12.35 10.86
C ILE A 111 17.47 -12.90 12.22
N PRO A 112 18.72 -12.65 12.66
CA PRO A 112 19.23 -13.15 13.92
C PRO A 112 18.60 -12.43 15.13
N ASP A 113 18.79 -13.00 16.32
CA ASP A 113 18.37 -12.37 17.56
C ASP A 113 19.00 -10.99 17.72
N VAL A 114 18.20 -10.02 18.15
CA VAL A 114 18.72 -8.73 18.63
C VAL A 114 18.89 -8.85 20.14
N VAL A 115 20.12 -8.67 20.61
CA VAL A 115 20.46 -8.69 22.04
C VAL A 115 20.81 -7.28 22.53
N ASN A 116 20.50 -6.99 23.79
CA ASN A 116 20.97 -5.78 24.45
C ASN A 116 22.43 -5.93 24.95
N SER A 117 22.97 -4.87 25.56
CA SER A 117 24.33 -4.85 26.12
C SER A 117 24.59 -5.90 27.22
N GLN A 118 23.53 -6.49 27.78
CA GLN A 118 23.59 -7.56 28.78
C GLN A 118 23.35 -8.95 28.15
N ASN A 119 23.43 -9.07 26.83
CA ASN A 119 23.21 -10.29 26.07
C ASN A 119 21.81 -10.91 26.25
N VAL A 120 20.80 -10.08 26.55
CA VAL A 120 19.40 -10.50 26.65
C VAL A 120 18.72 -10.26 25.31
N VAL A 121 18.06 -11.30 24.77
CA VAL A 121 17.29 -11.22 23.52
C VAL A 121 16.11 -10.25 23.71
N THR A 122 16.14 -9.14 22.97
CA THR A 122 15.05 -8.15 22.90
C THR A 122 14.14 -8.38 21.72
N THR A 123 14.67 -8.99 20.65
CA THR A 123 13.91 -9.41 19.47
C THR A 123 14.38 -10.80 19.09
N ALA A 124 13.46 -11.77 19.12
CA ALA A 124 13.76 -13.14 18.75
C ALA A 124 14.08 -13.24 17.26
N ALA A 125 14.98 -14.16 16.91
CA ALA A 125 15.31 -14.50 15.54
C ALA A 125 14.07 -15.03 14.81
N TYR A 126 13.96 -14.69 13.53
CA TYR A 126 12.85 -15.13 12.70
C TYR A 126 13.27 -15.20 11.23
N CYS A 127 12.52 -15.97 10.46
CA CYS A 127 12.68 -16.06 9.02
C CYS A 127 11.65 -15.20 8.29
N THR A 128 12.06 -14.52 7.23
CA THR A 128 11.18 -13.68 6.40
C THR A 128 11.54 -13.82 4.93
N ILE A 129 10.74 -13.23 4.04
CA ILE A 129 11.05 -13.18 2.61
C ILE A 129 12.23 -12.24 2.39
N LYS A 130 13.24 -12.69 1.65
CA LYS A 130 14.38 -11.88 1.27
C LYS A 130 13.93 -10.78 0.31
N THR A 131 14.11 -9.53 0.74
CA THR A 131 13.81 -8.33 -0.05
C THR A 131 14.91 -7.30 0.16
N CYS A 132 14.95 -6.21 -0.60
CA CYS A 132 15.91 -5.14 -0.32
C CYS A 132 15.84 -4.64 1.13
N ASN A 133 14.63 -4.58 1.71
CA ASN A 133 14.40 -4.04 3.05
C ASN A 133 14.83 -4.97 4.19
N THR A 134 15.14 -6.23 3.90
CA THR A 134 15.65 -7.19 4.89
C THR A 134 17.17 -7.25 4.91
N ALA A 135 17.84 -6.39 4.13
CA ALA A 135 19.29 -6.32 4.08
C ALA A 135 19.89 -5.84 5.41
N PRO A 136 21.05 -6.39 5.82
CA PRO A 136 21.78 -5.91 6.99
C PRO A 136 22.19 -4.44 6.84
N ILE A 137 22.14 -3.68 7.94
CA ILE A 137 22.59 -2.27 7.96
C ILE A 137 24.09 -2.10 7.65
N SER A 138 24.87 -3.19 7.74
CA SER A 138 26.29 -3.20 7.39
C SER A 138 26.53 -3.04 5.88
N LEU A 139 25.50 -3.23 5.04
CA LEU A 139 25.62 -2.97 3.61
C LEU A 139 25.54 -1.47 3.35
N GLN A 140 26.67 -0.88 2.97
CA GLN A 140 26.82 0.57 2.81
C GLN A 140 27.14 1.01 1.38
N THR A 141 27.27 0.08 0.43
CA THR A 141 27.48 0.40 -0.99
C THR A 141 26.41 -0.20 -1.91
N ASP A 142 26.10 0.51 -3.00
CA ASP A 142 25.16 0.02 -4.02
C ASP A 142 25.60 -1.31 -4.62
N ALA A 143 26.92 -1.53 -4.72
CA ALA A 143 27.49 -2.79 -5.17
C ALA A 143 27.15 -3.93 -4.21
N ASP A 144 27.22 -3.69 -2.89
CA ASP A 144 26.88 -4.70 -1.88
C ASP A 144 25.37 -4.98 -1.86
N CYS A 145 24.54 -3.93 -1.99
CA CYS A 145 23.09 -4.09 -2.10
C CYS A 145 22.68 -4.82 -3.37
N GLY A 146 23.31 -4.52 -4.51
CA GLY A 146 23.07 -5.21 -5.78
C GLY A 146 23.50 -6.68 -5.76
N LYS A 147 24.52 -7.03 -4.97
CA LYS A 147 24.90 -8.43 -4.70
C LYS A 147 23.93 -9.13 -3.76
N TYR A 148 23.41 -8.41 -2.76
CA TYR A 148 22.51 -8.97 -1.76
C TYR A 148 21.16 -9.38 -2.35
N PHE A 149 20.53 -8.49 -3.13
CA PHE A 149 19.28 -8.78 -3.80
C PHE A 149 19.13 -7.92 -5.07
N THR A 150 18.49 -8.48 -6.10
CA THR A 150 18.42 -7.80 -7.41
C THR A 150 17.57 -6.53 -7.33
N ASN A 151 17.95 -5.51 -8.10
CA ASN A 151 17.32 -4.19 -8.09
C ASN A 151 17.29 -3.56 -6.69
N CYS A 152 18.37 -3.67 -5.92
CA CYS A 152 18.54 -2.93 -4.66
C CYS A 152 19.65 -1.87 -4.77
N THR A 153 19.50 -0.81 -4.00
CA THR A 153 20.44 0.30 -3.82
C THR A 153 20.56 0.59 -2.32
N THR A 154 21.60 1.29 -1.92
CA THR A 154 21.85 1.63 -0.52
C THR A 154 20.88 2.66 0.04
N LYS A 155 20.55 2.49 1.32
CA LYS A 155 19.81 3.48 2.12
C LYS A 155 20.80 4.38 2.88
N SER A 156 20.44 5.65 3.06
CA SER A 156 21.19 6.55 3.95
C SER A 156 21.16 5.99 5.38
N GLY A 157 22.34 5.81 5.98
CA GLY A 157 22.49 5.17 7.29
C GLY A 157 22.73 3.65 7.25
N GLY A 158 22.84 3.06 6.05
CA GLY A 158 23.12 1.63 5.87
C GLY A 158 21.86 0.80 5.57
N GLY A 159 22.08 -0.41 5.06
CA GLY A 159 21.02 -1.29 4.56
C GLY A 159 20.64 -0.99 3.12
N CYS A 160 19.69 -1.76 2.60
CA CYS A 160 19.28 -1.68 1.20
C CYS A 160 17.80 -1.32 1.07
N VAL A 161 17.47 -0.73 -0.07
CA VAL A 161 16.12 -0.40 -0.50
C VAL A 161 15.99 -0.70 -1.98
N THR A 162 14.77 -0.91 -2.47
CA THR A 162 14.54 -1.22 -3.88
C THR A 162 14.99 -0.05 -4.76
N GLN A 163 15.85 -0.36 -5.73
CA GLN A 163 16.29 0.55 -6.76
C GLN A 163 15.10 0.91 -7.65
N ILE A 164 14.64 2.15 -7.53
CA ILE A 164 13.72 2.73 -8.50
C ILE A 164 14.54 3.05 -9.74
N LYS A 165 14.53 2.18 -10.76
CA LYS A 165 15.14 2.49 -12.07
C LYS A 165 14.40 3.67 -12.69
N LEU A 166 14.91 4.89 -12.46
CA LEU A 166 14.70 5.97 -13.43
C LEU A 166 15.43 5.57 -14.71
N PHE A 167 14.74 5.64 -15.85
CA PHE A 167 15.37 5.69 -17.17
C PHE A 167 16.17 7.01 -17.29
N CYS A 168 17.27 7.12 -16.57
CA CYS A 168 18.22 8.21 -16.71
C CYS A 168 19.17 7.83 -17.85
N CYS A 169 18.72 8.03 -19.08
CA CYS A 169 19.57 7.87 -20.25
C CYS A 169 20.68 8.95 -20.19
N LEU A 170 21.93 8.49 -20.01
CA LEU A 170 23.18 9.13 -20.46
C LEU A 170 23.30 10.64 -20.27
N CYS A 171 23.66 11.11 -19.06
CA CYS A 171 24.42 12.35 -18.97
C CYS A 171 25.43 12.31 -17.81
N LYS A 172 26.69 12.45 -18.18
CA LYS A 172 27.92 12.39 -17.36
C LYS A 172 28.07 13.62 -16.42
N CYS A 173 26.99 14.13 -15.82
CA CYS A 173 27.02 15.39 -15.04
C CYS A 173 26.65 15.24 -13.55
N CYS A 174 26.23 14.08 -13.06
CA CYS A 174 25.76 13.94 -11.67
C CYS A 174 26.81 13.36 -10.71
N LEU A 175 28.09 13.67 -10.90
CA LEU A 175 29.13 13.41 -9.91
C LEU A 175 29.98 14.68 -9.71
N TYR A 176 29.40 15.70 -9.08
CA TYR A 176 30.07 16.55 -8.09
C TYR A 176 29.09 17.58 -7.52
N ASN A 177 28.97 17.59 -6.19
CA ASN A 177 28.44 18.68 -5.34
C ASN A 177 26.95 19.05 -5.46
N CYS A 178 26.10 18.31 -4.73
CA CYS A 178 24.74 18.73 -4.40
C CYS A 178 24.66 19.59 -3.11
N ILE A 179 25.73 20.33 -2.77
CA ILE A 179 25.74 21.23 -1.61
C ILE A 179 26.33 22.58 -2.06
N LYS A 180 25.54 23.64 -1.87
CA LYS A 180 25.75 25.06 -2.25
C LYS A 180 25.30 25.47 -3.66
N ARG A 181 24.03 25.87 -3.79
CA ARG A 181 23.59 27.24 -4.16
C ARG A 181 22.09 27.30 -4.40
N TYR A 182 21.36 27.79 -3.40
CA TYR A 182 19.96 28.22 -3.50
C TYR A 182 19.80 29.58 -4.24
N ASN A 183 20.81 30.05 -4.99
CA ASN A 183 20.81 31.42 -5.55
C ASN A 183 21.48 31.53 -6.93
N MET A 184 21.19 30.62 -7.86
CA MET A 184 21.69 30.77 -9.25
C MET A 184 20.70 30.37 -10.35
N CYS A 185 19.39 30.53 -10.11
CA CYS A 185 18.36 30.36 -11.15
C CYS A 185 17.67 31.67 -11.58
N MET A 186 18.15 32.85 -11.14
CA MET A 186 17.62 34.15 -11.58
C MET A 186 18.72 35.12 -12.09
N GLY A 187 19.81 34.59 -12.66
CA GLY A 187 20.95 35.41 -13.12
C GLY A 187 21.33 35.30 -14.59
N GLN A 188 20.73 34.40 -15.37
CA GLN A 188 21.12 34.19 -16.78
C GLN A 188 20.01 34.51 -17.81
N TYR A 189 18.83 34.92 -17.36
CA TYR A 189 17.70 35.23 -18.26
C TYR A 189 17.76 36.62 -18.93
N ILE A 190 18.67 37.53 -18.53
CA ILE A 190 18.74 38.90 -19.08
C ILE A 190 19.91 39.12 -20.07
N LYS A 191 20.83 38.17 -20.26
CA LYS A 191 21.95 38.34 -21.22
C LYS A 191 21.73 37.77 -22.63
N GLN A 192 20.66 37.01 -22.88
CA GLN A 192 20.39 36.43 -24.21
C GLN A 192 19.46 37.27 -25.10
N MET A 193 18.80 38.32 -24.59
CA MET A 193 17.94 39.20 -25.40
C MET A 193 18.65 40.39 -26.08
N GLN A 194 19.98 40.55 -25.96
CA GLN A 194 20.72 41.64 -26.63
C GLN A 194 21.65 41.18 -27.76
N ARG A 195 21.57 39.92 -28.20
CA ARG A 195 22.43 39.39 -29.29
C ARG A 195 21.67 38.99 -30.57
N GLN A 196 20.49 39.56 -30.83
CA GLN A 196 19.76 39.39 -32.09
C GLN A 196 19.72 40.68 -32.93
N ARG A 197 20.89 41.22 -33.30
CA ARG A 197 20.92 42.34 -34.28
C ARG A 197 21.82 42.18 -35.50
N LEU A 198 22.51 41.06 -35.69
CA LEU A 198 23.32 40.86 -36.90
C LEU A 198 23.22 39.40 -37.36
N LEU A 199 22.36 39.15 -38.35
CA LEU A 199 22.70 38.53 -39.64
C LEU A 199 21.41 38.13 -40.39
N ARG A 200 21.08 38.93 -41.40
CA ARG A 200 20.25 38.53 -42.55
C ARG A 200 21.13 37.66 -43.44
N PHE A 201 20.66 36.46 -43.81
CA PHE A 201 20.51 35.96 -45.20
C PHE A 201 20.38 34.43 -45.28
N TYR A 202 19.45 34.00 -46.15
CA TYR A 202 19.16 32.65 -46.70
C TYR A 202 18.59 31.56 -45.76
N ARG A 203 17.69 30.66 -46.17
CA ARG A 203 16.49 30.62 -47.04
C ARG A 203 15.90 29.23 -46.78
N ASN A 204 14.58 29.18 -46.58
CA ASN A 204 13.66 28.03 -46.71
C ASN A 204 13.70 26.85 -45.70
N ASN A 205 12.50 26.62 -45.17
CA ASN A 205 11.93 25.39 -44.62
C ASN A 205 12.61 24.77 -43.40
N SER A 206 12.14 25.14 -42.20
CA SER A 206 11.88 24.26 -41.04
C SER A 206 11.48 25.02 -39.75
N HIS A 207 10.75 26.14 -39.84
CA HIS A 207 10.37 26.92 -38.64
C HIS A 207 9.14 26.40 -37.88
N HIS A 208 8.62 25.21 -38.19
CA HIS A 208 7.46 24.63 -37.49
C HIS A 208 7.80 23.52 -36.49
N LEU A 209 9.05 23.00 -36.47
CA LEU A 209 9.45 21.89 -35.58
C LEU A 209 10.32 22.30 -34.38
N LEU A 210 10.74 23.56 -34.28
CA LEU A 210 11.58 24.02 -33.16
C LEU A 210 10.78 24.61 -31.98
N ASN A 211 9.58 25.18 -32.22
CA ASN A 211 8.75 25.76 -31.16
C ASN A 211 7.85 24.75 -30.42
N LEU A 212 7.57 23.58 -31.03
CA LEU A 212 6.85 22.49 -30.36
C LEU A 212 7.75 21.67 -29.42
N LYS A 213 9.04 21.53 -29.75
CA LYS A 213 9.99 20.81 -28.89
C LYS A 213 10.33 21.60 -27.62
N ILE A 214 10.51 22.92 -27.69
CA ILE A 214 10.90 23.74 -26.52
C ILE A 214 9.76 23.86 -25.47
N ARG A 215 8.49 23.90 -25.87
CA ARG A 215 7.36 23.85 -24.92
C ARG A 215 7.24 22.48 -24.22
N MET A 216 7.60 21.39 -24.91
CA MET A 216 7.60 20.03 -24.34
C MET A 216 8.75 19.80 -23.34
N TYR A 217 9.85 20.54 -23.47
CA TYR A 217 11.01 20.48 -22.56
C TYR A 217 10.83 21.26 -21.25
N CYS A 218 9.90 22.21 -21.16
CA CYS A 218 9.64 22.94 -19.90
C CYS A 218 8.50 22.34 -19.06
N TRP A 219 7.54 21.63 -19.66
CA TRP A 219 6.48 20.95 -18.89
C TRP A 219 6.99 19.69 -18.17
N THR A 220 7.92 18.95 -18.77
CA THR A 220 8.53 17.75 -18.17
C THR A 220 9.53 18.07 -17.06
N LYS A 221 9.99 19.32 -16.94
CA LYS A 221 10.93 19.76 -15.91
C LYS A 221 10.25 20.26 -14.62
N TRP A 222 8.94 20.53 -14.64
CA TRP A 222 8.16 20.84 -13.44
C TRP A 222 7.83 19.58 -12.62
N GLN A 223 7.85 18.39 -13.26
CA GLN A 223 7.67 17.09 -12.60
C GLN A 223 8.92 16.59 -11.85
N MET A 224 10.09 17.21 -12.01
CA MET A 224 11.34 16.71 -11.42
C MET A 224 11.62 17.23 -9.99
N CYS A 225 10.85 18.19 -9.47
CA CYS A 225 10.87 18.54 -8.04
C CYS A 225 9.94 17.66 -7.19
N GLN A 226 9.06 16.86 -7.81
CA GLN A 226 8.07 16.02 -7.11
C GLN A 226 8.67 14.78 -6.43
N LYS A 227 9.97 14.49 -6.62
CA LYS A 227 10.64 13.26 -6.12
C LYS A 227 11.47 13.45 -4.84
N ALA A 228 11.46 14.63 -4.23
CA ALA A 228 12.11 14.85 -2.93
C ALA A 228 11.22 14.44 -1.74
N CYS A 229 9.92 14.22 -1.98
CA CYS A 229 8.94 13.96 -0.94
C CYS A 229 8.49 12.49 -0.95
N ILE A 230 9.38 11.60 -0.54
CA ILE A 230 9.12 10.15 -0.54
C ILE A 230 9.50 9.55 0.82
N GLU A 231 10.65 9.93 1.37
CA GLU A 231 11.10 9.51 2.70
C GLU A 231 12.01 10.60 3.30
N GLY A 232 11.75 10.96 4.56
CA GLY A 232 12.57 11.87 5.36
C GLY A 232 13.13 11.16 6.59
N THR A 233 13.91 11.86 7.42
CA THR A 233 14.50 11.31 8.66
C THR A 233 13.44 10.84 9.69
N ASN A 234 12.19 11.28 9.52
CA ASN A 234 11.06 10.97 10.40
C ASN A 234 10.07 9.98 9.78
N GLY A 235 10.42 9.30 8.67
CA GLY A 235 9.58 8.30 8.02
C GLY A 235 9.09 8.69 6.62
N PRO A 236 8.08 7.99 6.08
CA PRO A 236 7.58 8.22 4.73
C PRO A 236 7.01 9.64 4.60
N CYS A 237 7.09 10.22 3.40
CA CYS A 237 6.55 11.54 3.12
C CYS A 237 5.55 11.50 1.96
N LEU A 238 4.55 12.38 1.99
CA LEU A 238 3.51 12.51 0.98
C LEU A 238 3.53 13.91 0.37
N TRP A 239 3.64 13.97 -0.96
CA TRP A 239 3.52 15.20 -1.72
C TRP A 239 2.05 15.52 -2.01
N ILE A 240 1.59 16.70 -1.60
CA ILE A 240 0.22 17.16 -1.83
C ILE A 240 0.26 18.33 -2.82
N GLU A 241 0.03 18.05 -4.10
CA GLU A 241 0.13 19.04 -5.19
C GLU A 241 -0.90 20.18 -5.09
N LYS A 242 -2.09 19.90 -4.55
CA LYS A 242 -3.17 20.89 -4.43
C LYS A 242 -3.06 21.75 -3.17
N PHE A 243 -2.10 21.48 -2.28
CA PHE A 243 -1.89 22.29 -1.09
C PHE A 243 -1.40 23.69 -1.49
N VAL A 244 -1.94 24.74 -0.87
CA VAL A 244 -1.54 26.12 -1.12
C VAL A 244 -0.74 26.61 0.08
N ASN A 245 0.52 26.95 -0.14
CA ASN A 245 1.41 27.49 0.88
C ASN A 245 1.03 28.94 1.22
N SER A 246 1.54 29.46 2.34
CA SER A 246 1.30 30.84 2.78
C SER A 246 1.79 31.91 1.79
N ASP A 247 2.72 31.57 0.90
CA ASP A 247 3.22 32.42 -0.17
C ASP A 247 2.40 32.32 -1.47
N GLY A 248 1.31 31.54 -1.47
CA GLY A 248 0.45 31.29 -2.62
C GLY A 248 0.99 30.24 -3.60
N SER A 249 2.16 29.65 -3.34
CA SER A 249 2.68 28.54 -4.15
C SER A 249 1.87 27.27 -3.94
N LYS A 250 1.80 26.41 -4.97
CA LYS A 250 1.08 25.13 -4.92
C LYS A 250 2.06 23.97 -4.72
N GLY A 251 1.69 23.03 -3.87
CA GLY A 251 2.46 21.83 -3.58
C GLY A 251 3.29 21.94 -2.31
N ALA A 252 3.16 20.95 -1.43
CA ALA A 252 4.00 20.82 -0.25
C ALA A 252 4.24 19.35 0.12
N CYS A 253 5.30 19.10 0.89
CA CYS A 253 5.68 17.78 1.37
C CYS A 253 5.37 17.64 2.85
N PHE A 254 4.73 16.54 3.25
CA PHE A 254 4.39 16.27 4.64
C PHE A 254 4.85 14.89 5.08
N ALA A 255 5.20 14.73 6.35
CA ALA A 255 5.40 13.40 6.93
C ALA A 255 4.09 12.62 6.91
N TYR A 256 4.12 11.37 6.44
CA TYR A 256 2.93 10.54 6.29
C TYR A 256 3.21 9.12 6.77
N THR A 257 2.64 8.79 7.92
CA THR A 257 2.58 7.42 8.46
C THR A 257 1.15 6.88 8.46
N SER A 258 0.16 7.77 8.58
CA SER A 258 -1.27 7.47 8.49
C SER A 258 -2.07 8.74 8.19
N CYS A 259 -3.40 8.63 8.01
CA CYS A 259 -4.29 9.79 7.92
C CYS A 259 -4.13 10.75 9.11
N LYS A 260 -3.72 10.27 10.30
CA LYS A 260 -3.52 11.09 11.51
C LYS A 260 -2.27 11.97 11.50
N SER A 261 -1.42 11.85 10.47
CA SER A 261 -0.15 12.61 10.39
C SER A 261 -0.36 14.12 10.21
N LEU A 262 -1.57 14.52 9.80
CA LEU A 262 -1.96 15.90 9.58
C LEU A 262 -3.17 16.26 10.44
N ALA A 263 -3.03 17.34 11.21
CA ALA A 263 -4.07 17.89 12.10
C ALA A 263 -5.03 18.80 11.32
N TRP A 264 -5.57 18.31 10.21
CA TRP A 264 -6.61 19.01 9.47
C TRP A 264 -8.00 18.53 9.92
N ASN A 265 -8.98 19.43 9.83
CA ASN A 265 -10.32 19.26 10.43
C ASN A 265 -11.46 19.25 9.40
N SER A 266 -11.17 19.15 8.10
CA SER A 266 -12.19 19.11 7.05
C SER A 266 -11.98 17.90 6.12
N ASP A 267 -13.08 17.28 5.67
CA ASP A 267 -12.97 16.14 4.74
C ASP A 267 -12.23 16.54 3.45
N GLU A 268 -12.52 17.73 2.90
CA GLU A 268 -11.86 18.22 1.68
C GLU A 268 -10.33 18.28 1.82
N SER A 269 -9.83 18.75 2.96
CA SER A 269 -8.39 18.76 3.23
C SER A 269 -7.85 17.35 3.48
N CYS A 270 -8.53 16.51 4.27
CA CYS A 270 -8.13 15.12 4.50
C CYS A 270 -8.10 14.28 3.22
N LYS A 271 -8.99 14.56 2.25
CA LYS A 271 -9.01 13.89 0.93
C LYS A 271 -7.82 14.27 0.05
N LEU A 272 -7.13 15.38 0.33
CA LEU A 272 -5.86 15.71 -0.33
C LEU A 272 -4.74 14.72 0.05
N ILE A 273 -4.85 14.08 1.22
CA ILE A 273 -3.92 13.04 1.69
C ILE A 273 -4.19 11.74 0.93
N SER A 274 -5.44 11.27 1.01
CA SER A 274 -5.90 10.07 0.35
C SER A 274 -7.41 10.09 0.24
N ASN A 275 -7.96 9.49 -0.82
CA ASN A 275 -9.40 9.23 -0.92
C ASN A 275 -9.93 8.30 0.19
N LYS A 276 -9.03 7.60 0.90
CA LYS A 276 -9.33 6.75 2.07
C LYS A 276 -9.23 7.45 3.43
N CYS A 277 -8.97 8.75 3.47
CA CYS A 277 -9.02 9.53 4.71
C CYS A 277 -10.31 10.35 4.79
N THR A 278 -10.77 10.63 6.01
CA THR A 278 -11.85 11.56 6.34
C THR A 278 -11.50 12.30 7.63
N THR A 279 -12.38 13.12 8.20
CA THR A 279 -12.11 13.89 9.43
C THR A 279 -13.01 13.47 10.58
N ASN A 280 -12.52 13.63 11.81
CA ASN A 280 -13.34 13.54 13.02
C ASN A 280 -13.68 14.93 13.61
N GLY A 281 -13.53 15.99 12.81
CA GLY A 281 -13.72 17.38 13.24
C GLY A 281 -12.51 18.01 13.93
N THR A 282 -11.53 17.21 14.36
CA THR A 282 -10.29 17.69 14.99
C THR A 282 -9.05 17.31 14.18
N ASN A 283 -9.00 16.08 13.65
CA ASN A 283 -7.88 15.52 12.90
C ASN A 283 -8.38 14.63 11.76
N CYS A 284 -7.50 14.31 10.81
CA CYS A 284 -7.78 13.34 9.77
C CYS A 284 -7.67 11.90 10.31
N ILE A 285 -8.65 11.07 9.97
CA ILE A 285 -8.74 9.65 10.31
C ILE A 285 -9.00 8.82 9.05
N GLY A 286 -8.90 7.49 9.13
CA GLY A 286 -9.31 6.62 8.03
C GLY A 286 -10.83 6.61 7.86
N ILE A 287 -11.31 6.40 6.64
CA ILE A 287 -12.74 6.13 6.39
C ILE A 287 -13.17 4.82 7.07
N THR A 288 -14.43 4.73 7.46
CA THR A 288 -15.10 3.52 7.95
C THR A 288 -16.32 3.22 7.08
N THR A 289 -17.23 2.34 7.49
CA THR A 289 -18.56 2.27 6.87
C THR A 289 -19.34 3.56 7.16
N CYS A 290 -20.29 3.95 6.31
CA CYS A 290 -21.07 5.18 6.52
C CYS A 290 -21.75 5.19 7.90
N THR A 291 -22.23 4.05 8.40
CA THR A 291 -22.88 3.92 9.71
C THR A 291 -21.95 4.13 10.89
N GLU A 292 -20.65 3.89 10.72
CA GLU A 292 -19.62 4.03 11.76
C GLU A 292 -18.79 5.32 11.59
N THR A 293 -19.05 6.09 10.53
CA THR A 293 -18.29 7.30 10.18
C THR A 293 -18.68 8.47 11.07
N ASN A 294 -17.71 9.34 11.41
CA ASN A 294 -17.98 10.53 12.21
C ASN A 294 -18.84 11.55 11.43
N ILE A 295 -19.87 12.08 12.12
CA ILE A 295 -20.80 13.13 11.68
C ILE A 295 -20.23 14.56 11.76
N ASP A 296 -19.11 14.76 12.44
CA ASP A 296 -18.42 16.04 12.60
C ASP A 296 -17.51 16.33 11.39
N GLY A 297 -18.16 16.50 10.23
CA GLY A 297 -17.51 16.83 8.96
C GLY A 297 -16.96 15.64 8.17
N GLY A 298 -17.01 14.42 8.71
CA GLY A 298 -16.50 13.20 8.06
C GLY A 298 -17.52 12.38 7.26
N CYS A 299 -18.82 12.67 7.39
CA CYS A 299 -19.88 11.89 6.74
C CYS A 299 -20.01 12.21 5.24
N VAL A 300 -19.03 11.77 4.44
CA VAL A 300 -18.95 12.05 3.00
C VAL A 300 -18.71 10.78 2.20
N THR A 301 -17.78 9.92 2.61
CA THR A 301 -17.44 8.68 1.90
C THR A 301 -16.97 7.61 2.86
N GLY A 302 -17.59 6.44 2.78
CA GLY A 302 -17.23 5.23 3.51
C GLY A 302 -16.77 4.10 2.59
N TYR A 303 -16.48 2.93 3.17
CA TYR A 303 -16.15 1.71 2.41
C TYR A 303 -17.33 1.21 1.54
N ASP A 304 -18.55 1.54 1.95
CA ASP A 304 -19.83 1.26 1.32
C ASP A 304 -20.27 2.34 0.30
N GLY A 305 -19.42 3.36 0.06
CA GLY A 305 -19.62 4.33 -1.02
C GLY A 305 -19.85 5.76 -0.51
N SER A 306 -20.64 6.54 -1.25
CA SER A 306 -20.98 7.91 -0.84
C SER A 306 -21.93 7.87 0.36
N CYS A 307 -21.69 8.73 1.35
CA CYS A 307 -22.53 8.84 2.55
C CYS A 307 -23.38 10.11 2.51
N ILE A 308 -24.44 10.11 3.32
CA ILE A 308 -25.27 11.28 3.59
C ILE A 308 -25.55 11.39 5.08
N GLN A 309 -25.40 12.60 5.60
CA GLN A 309 -25.73 12.92 6.98
C GLN A 309 -27.22 13.26 7.08
N SER A 310 -27.91 12.75 8.09
CA SER A 310 -29.33 13.02 8.33
C SER A 310 -29.64 13.01 9.83
N VAL A 311 -30.81 13.48 10.22
CA VAL A 311 -31.45 13.14 11.51
C VAL A 311 -32.39 11.94 11.34
N PRO A 312 -32.85 11.28 12.42
CA PRO A 312 -33.75 10.12 12.32
C PRO A 312 -35.12 10.42 11.70
N ALA A 313 -35.64 11.64 11.90
CA ALA A 313 -36.91 12.10 11.35
C ALA A 313 -36.92 13.62 11.15
N LEU A 314 -37.82 14.12 10.29
CA LEU A 314 -37.96 15.56 10.03
C LEU A 314 -38.32 16.29 11.33
N ASN A 315 -37.59 17.38 11.63
CA ASN A 315 -37.71 18.16 12.88
C ASN A 315 -37.30 17.40 14.16
N SER A 316 -36.61 16.26 14.06
CA SER A 316 -36.03 15.61 15.23
C SER A 316 -34.85 16.42 15.79
N SER A 317 -34.77 16.46 17.12
CA SER A 317 -33.63 16.99 17.89
C SER A 317 -32.60 15.91 18.25
N ASP A 318 -32.80 14.67 17.80
CA ASP A 318 -31.89 13.55 18.04
C ASP A 318 -30.53 13.80 17.38
N PRO A 319 -29.46 13.14 17.87
CA PRO A 319 -28.14 13.24 17.26
C PRO A 319 -28.17 12.86 15.78
N LYS A 320 -27.33 13.56 15.01
CA LYS A 320 -27.14 13.30 13.59
C LYS A 320 -26.62 11.86 13.38
N ILE A 321 -27.03 11.26 12.28
CA ILE A 321 -26.61 9.94 11.83
C ILE A 321 -25.98 10.04 10.45
N CYS A 322 -25.08 9.11 10.13
CA CYS A 322 -24.47 8.97 8.82
C CYS A 322 -24.91 7.64 8.19
N LYS A 323 -25.36 7.65 6.94
CA LYS A 323 -25.83 6.45 6.23
C LYS A 323 -25.44 6.48 4.75
N PRO A 324 -25.48 5.34 4.03
CA PRO A 324 -25.21 5.31 2.61
C PRO A 324 -26.17 6.21 1.83
N PHE A 325 -25.62 7.01 0.93
CA PHE A 325 -26.40 7.89 0.06
C PHE A 325 -27.04 7.08 -1.07
N LYS A 326 -28.37 6.98 -1.07
CA LYS A 326 -29.16 6.46 -2.20
C LYS A 326 -29.87 7.59 -2.93
N SER A 327 -30.44 8.53 -2.18
CA SER A 327 -31.18 9.67 -2.71
C SER A 327 -31.17 10.85 -1.75
N CYS A 328 -31.54 12.04 -2.22
CA CYS A 328 -31.74 13.20 -1.34
C CYS A 328 -32.86 12.98 -0.33
N ALA A 329 -33.87 12.17 -0.65
CA ALA A 329 -34.99 11.85 0.24
C ALA A 329 -34.56 11.09 1.50
N ASP A 330 -33.32 10.59 1.52
CA ASP A 330 -32.73 9.97 2.69
C ASP A 330 -32.29 11.00 3.76
N ALA A 331 -32.25 12.30 3.44
CA ALA A 331 -31.95 13.35 4.41
C ALA A 331 -33.22 14.08 4.86
N TYR A 332 -33.50 14.01 6.16
CA TYR A 332 -34.69 14.59 6.78
C TYR A 332 -34.43 16.00 7.32
N TYR A 333 -34.03 16.93 6.45
CA TYR A 333 -33.88 18.35 6.81
C TYR A 333 -34.93 19.23 6.15
N ALA A 334 -35.39 20.25 6.86
CA ALA A 334 -36.41 21.17 6.38
C ALA A 334 -35.82 22.41 5.68
N THR A 335 -34.53 22.71 5.87
CA THR A 335 -33.88 23.91 5.34
C THR A 335 -32.93 23.60 4.17
N HIS A 336 -32.80 24.55 3.23
CA HIS A 336 -31.87 24.42 2.11
C HIS A 336 -30.43 24.26 2.61
N LYS A 337 -30.03 25.05 3.61
CA LYS A 337 -28.69 25.02 4.21
C LYS A 337 -28.37 23.64 4.78
N ASP A 338 -29.30 23.04 5.52
CA ASP A 338 -29.07 21.72 6.12
C ASP A 338 -29.07 20.60 5.06
N CYS A 339 -29.92 20.69 4.04
CA CYS A 339 -29.87 19.76 2.90
C CYS A 339 -28.56 19.85 2.11
N GLN A 340 -28.00 21.05 1.97
CA GLN A 340 -26.70 21.28 1.32
C GLN A 340 -25.53 20.76 2.16
N ILE A 341 -25.63 20.84 3.49
CA ILE A 341 -24.69 20.19 4.41
C ILE A 341 -24.76 18.67 4.25
N ALA A 342 -25.96 18.10 4.11
CA ALA A 342 -26.17 16.67 3.89
C ALA A 342 -25.53 16.20 2.56
N ASN A 343 -25.82 16.90 1.47
CA ASN A 343 -25.20 16.68 0.17
C ASN A 343 -25.36 17.92 -0.72
N LYS A 344 -24.26 18.37 -1.35
CA LYS A 344 -24.24 19.56 -2.22
C LYS A 344 -25.22 19.49 -3.41
N LYS A 345 -25.72 18.30 -3.77
CA LYS A 345 -26.69 18.08 -4.85
C LYS A 345 -28.16 18.13 -4.40
N CYS A 346 -28.44 18.37 -3.13
CA CYS A 346 -29.79 18.33 -2.57
C CYS A 346 -30.27 19.72 -2.12
N THR A 347 -31.56 19.99 -2.28
CA THR A 347 -32.27 21.15 -1.73
C THR A 347 -33.47 20.66 -0.92
N THR A 348 -34.26 21.55 -0.34
CA THR A 348 -35.50 21.20 0.37
C THR A 348 -36.71 21.62 -0.47
N ASP A 349 -37.83 20.92 -0.34
CA ASP A 349 -39.15 21.41 -0.79
C ASP A 349 -39.90 22.17 0.33
N GLY A 350 -39.37 22.12 1.56
CA GLY A 350 -39.96 22.70 2.77
C GLY A 350 -41.11 21.88 3.37
N THR A 351 -41.47 20.74 2.79
CA THR A 351 -42.63 19.92 3.19
C THR A 351 -42.32 18.46 3.49
N THR A 352 -41.43 17.83 2.70
CA THR A 352 -41.18 16.38 2.79
C THR A 352 -39.72 16.03 3.12
N GLY A 353 -38.83 17.02 3.11
CA GLY A 353 -37.41 16.85 3.44
C GLY A 353 -36.51 17.28 2.28
N CYS A 354 -35.34 16.65 2.16
CA CYS A 354 -34.42 16.97 1.07
C CYS A 354 -34.80 16.29 -0.25
N ILE A 355 -34.78 17.06 -1.33
CA ILE A 355 -35.04 16.65 -2.72
C ILE A 355 -33.82 16.96 -3.60
N PRO A 356 -33.67 16.33 -4.78
CA PRO A 356 -32.60 16.67 -5.71
C PRO A 356 -32.71 18.12 -6.22
N LEU A 357 -31.57 18.77 -6.47
CA LEU A 357 -31.53 20.05 -7.15
C LEU A 357 -32.11 19.93 -8.58
N GLY A 358 -33.12 20.75 -8.87
CA GLY A 358 -33.71 20.95 -10.20
C GLY A 358 -33.30 22.28 -10.83
N ALA A 359 -33.82 22.56 -12.02
CA ALA A 359 -33.58 23.82 -12.72
C ALA A 359 -34.22 25.00 -11.98
N CYS A 360 -33.60 26.19 -12.00
CA CYS A 360 -34.10 27.35 -11.27
C CYS A 360 -35.55 27.74 -11.62
N SER A 361 -35.97 27.45 -12.86
CA SER A 361 -37.34 27.70 -13.35
C SER A 361 -38.42 26.84 -12.69
N THR A 362 -38.06 25.76 -11.98
CA THR A 362 -39.02 24.85 -11.35
C THR A 362 -39.39 25.26 -9.93
N TYR A 363 -38.65 26.19 -9.31
CA TYR A 363 -38.91 26.63 -7.93
C TYR A 363 -40.00 27.70 -7.90
N LYS A 364 -41.12 27.42 -7.21
CA LYS A 364 -42.35 28.25 -7.26
C LYS A 364 -42.49 29.29 -6.14
N SER A 365 -41.54 29.40 -5.20
CA SER A 365 -41.66 30.36 -4.09
C SER A 365 -40.33 30.95 -3.62
N GLN A 366 -40.32 32.23 -3.27
CA GLN A 366 -39.20 32.98 -2.67
C GLN A 366 -39.04 32.72 -1.14
N LEU A 367 -39.84 31.81 -0.57
CA LEU A 367 -39.93 31.53 0.86
C LEU A 367 -38.80 30.63 1.40
N GLN A 368 -37.89 30.17 0.55
CA GLN A 368 -36.82 29.24 0.94
C GLN A 368 -35.51 29.91 1.37
N ASP A 369 -35.35 31.24 1.22
CA ASP A 369 -34.10 31.94 1.61
C ASP A 369 -34.31 33.21 2.47
N VAL A 370 -35.40 33.96 2.30
CA VAL A 370 -35.45 35.35 2.82
C VAL A 370 -35.86 35.47 4.29
N ARG A 371 -36.71 34.57 4.83
CA ARG A 371 -37.16 34.67 6.23
C ARG A 371 -36.04 34.43 7.24
N GLN A 372 -35.03 33.64 6.90
CA GLN A 372 -33.91 33.35 7.78
C GLN A 372 -32.83 34.44 7.70
N MET A 373 -32.55 34.97 6.49
CA MET A 373 -31.65 36.12 6.34
C MET A 373 -32.13 37.36 7.10
N ILE A 374 -33.45 37.62 7.15
CA ILE A 374 -34.01 38.75 7.91
C ILE A 374 -33.88 38.54 9.43
N LYS A 375 -34.04 37.31 9.94
CA LYS A 375 -33.84 37.02 11.37
C LYS A 375 -32.36 37.14 11.78
N ASP A 376 -31.44 36.70 10.93
CA ASP A 376 -30.00 36.77 11.19
C ASP A 376 -29.46 38.21 11.06
N LEU A 377 -30.05 39.05 10.20
CA LEU A 377 -29.78 40.49 10.12
C LEU A 377 -30.34 41.25 11.32
N GLN A 378 -31.55 40.91 11.81
CA GLN A 378 -32.14 41.55 12.99
C GLN A 378 -31.43 41.18 14.29
N PHE A 379 -30.95 39.94 14.44
CA PHE A 379 -30.19 39.51 15.63
C PHE A 379 -28.80 40.18 15.71
N ASN A 380 -28.12 40.36 14.57
CA ASN A 380 -26.84 41.07 14.51
C ASN A 380 -26.96 42.58 14.78
N LEU A 381 -28.06 43.22 14.36
CA LEU A 381 -28.30 44.64 14.67
C LEU A 381 -28.53 44.86 16.17
N VAL A 382 -29.23 43.95 16.85
CA VAL A 382 -29.51 44.02 18.30
C VAL A 382 -28.24 43.78 19.13
N LEU A 383 -27.38 42.86 18.71
CA LEU A 383 -26.07 42.60 19.35
C LEU A 383 -25.08 43.77 19.19
N GLN A 384 -25.08 44.45 18.03
CA GLN A 384 -24.25 45.64 17.84
C GLN A 384 -24.77 46.85 18.62
N LEU A 385 -26.09 47.01 18.77
CA LEU A 385 -26.65 48.09 19.60
C LEU A 385 -26.45 47.86 21.10
N GLN A 386 -26.44 46.61 21.59
CA GLN A 386 -26.13 46.32 23.00
C GLN A 386 -24.65 46.52 23.35
N GLN A 387 -23.71 46.38 22.42
CA GLN A 387 -22.29 46.65 22.67
C GLN A 387 -21.94 48.14 22.68
N VAL A 388 -22.72 48.98 21.98
CA VAL A 388 -22.53 50.45 22.00
C VAL A 388 -23.06 51.09 23.29
N PHE A 389 -24.07 50.51 23.94
CA PHE A 389 -24.62 51.03 25.19
C PHE A 389 -23.86 50.62 26.47
N VAL A 390 -22.95 49.65 26.42
CA VAL A 390 -22.18 49.19 27.61
C VAL A 390 -20.83 49.90 27.76
N PHE A 391 -20.35 50.62 26.74
CA PHE A 391 -19.09 51.38 26.77
C PHE A 391 -19.26 52.91 26.69
N GLY A 392 -20.47 53.42 26.96
CA GLY A 392 -20.80 54.84 26.84
C GLY A 392 -21.65 55.37 27.98
N ILE A 393 -21.18 55.26 29.23
CA ILE A 393 -21.47 56.17 30.35
C ILE A 393 -20.19 56.36 31.14
#